data_AF-A0A9W5K1U8-F1
#
_entry.id   AF-A0A9W5K1U8-F1
#
_cell.length_a   1.000
_cell.length_b   1.000
_cell.length_c   1.000
_cell.angle_alpha   90.00
_cell.angle_beta   90.00
_cell.angle_gamma   90.00
#
_symmetry.space_group_name_H-M   'P 1'
#
loop_
_entity.id
_entity.type
_entity.pdbx_description
1 polymer ?
#
loop_
_entity_poly.entity_id
_entity_poly.type
_entity_poly.pdbx_seq_one_letter_code
_entity_poly.pdbx_strand_id
1 'polypeptide(L)'
;MSGKMGNDLSHGTSVLGVVSAADNGIGNIGIAPKAKVKIISDIRNNGKIDVRDAILSAVDSLHAGDVLLIEESFEYPGYGDKPLPVEVYPSMFNAIRKGTDKGIIIIEAAGNGGNDLDEFKDFGGKRIFNRNSPDFKDSGAIIVGASTARVPHKRLDFSNYGSRIDVYGWGEYVDTLDTYQNQNSKGEKITDQKVTNRYTTNFRGTSSASPIIAGAAVSIQGIAKAHLGKAYTPEELRAILSNPNTGTKSNNPSSDRIGVLPDLKAILSNLGFKSDLTPNDSIAFPEKIEKNKEAENSTFVFPDEEIKSKGDKSSTITFPEEDLNQKEKEDVSIVFPE
;
A
#
# COMPACT_ATOMS: atom_id res chain seq x y z
N MET A 1 -4.97 7.31 0.02
CA MET A 1 -6.14 7.83 -0.74
C MET A 1 -7.47 7.43 -0.12
N SER A 2 -8.38 8.39 -0.05
CA SER A 2 -9.77 8.16 -0.48
C SER A 2 -10.22 9.44 -1.19
N GLY A 3 -10.00 9.54 -2.49
CA GLY A 3 -10.34 10.75 -3.23
C GLY A 3 -11.85 10.95 -3.27
N LYS A 4 -12.28 12.22 -3.26
CA LYS A 4 -13.69 12.60 -3.44
C LYS A 4 -14.13 12.51 -4.91
N MET A 5 -13.23 12.15 -5.82
CA MET A 5 -13.40 12.15 -7.28
C MET A 5 -12.65 10.96 -7.90
N GLY A 6 -13.10 10.52 -9.08
CA GLY A 6 -12.32 9.69 -10.01
C GLY A 6 -11.79 8.35 -9.47
N ASN A 7 -10.69 7.90 -10.10
CA ASN A 7 -10.07 6.58 -9.89
C ASN A 7 -9.70 6.30 -8.42
N ASP A 8 -9.40 7.34 -7.64
CA ASP A 8 -9.03 7.30 -6.23
C ASP A 8 -10.11 6.64 -5.34
N LEU A 9 -11.38 6.70 -5.79
CA LEU A 9 -12.50 6.01 -5.15
C LEU A 9 -12.38 4.49 -5.31
N SER A 10 -12.06 4.02 -6.52
CA SER A 10 -11.85 2.59 -6.83
C SER A 10 -10.60 2.06 -6.13
N HIS A 11 -9.50 2.83 -6.14
CA HIS A 11 -8.27 2.51 -5.42
C HIS A 11 -8.54 2.39 -3.91
N GLY A 12 -9.11 3.41 -3.28
CA GLY A 12 -9.42 3.40 -1.84
C GLY A 12 -10.38 2.27 -1.44
N THR A 13 -11.37 1.92 -2.28
CA THR A 13 -12.22 0.75 -2.07
C THR A 13 -11.45 -0.57 -2.17
N SER A 14 -10.55 -0.70 -3.15
CA SER A 14 -9.72 -1.90 -3.35
C SER A 14 -8.77 -2.14 -2.16
N VAL A 15 -8.15 -1.08 -1.64
CA VAL A 15 -7.33 -1.10 -0.41
C VAL A 15 -8.17 -1.59 0.78
N LEU A 16 -9.31 -0.94 1.04
CA LEU A 16 -10.17 -1.26 2.19
C LEU A 16 -10.79 -2.66 2.09
N GLY A 17 -11.00 -3.18 0.88
CA GLY A 17 -11.45 -4.54 0.66
C GLY A 17 -10.43 -5.59 1.12
N VAL A 18 -9.14 -5.40 0.83
CA VAL A 18 -8.07 -6.31 1.28
C VAL A 18 -7.95 -6.30 2.81
N VAL A 19 -8.03 -5.12 3.45
CA VAL A 19 -7.96 -5.02 4.91
C VAL A 19 -9.22 -5.56 5.58
N SER A 20 -10.41 -5.24 5.05
CA SER A 20 -11.65 -5.20 5.83
C SER A 20 -12.95 -5.44 5.04
N ALA A 21 -12.93 -6.09 3.87
CA ALA A 21 -14.16 -6.59 3.26
C ALA A 21 -14.91 -7.51 4.25
N ALA A 22 -16.24 -7.40 4.29
CA ALA A 22 -17.05 -8.04 5.33
C ALA A 22 -17.12 -9.56 5.13
N ASP A 23 -16.96 -10.30 6.23
CA ASP A 23 -17.26 -11.73 6.29
C ASP A 23 -18.79 -11.94 6.26
N ASN A 24 -19.33 -12.07 5.05
CA ASN A 24 -20.77 -12.23 4.77
C ASN A 24 -21.07 -13.43 3.84
N GLY A 25 -20.07 -14.22 3.50
CA GLY A 25 -20.18 -15.35 2.56
C GLY A 25 -20.25 -14.98 1.07
N ILE A 26 -20.02 -13.72 0.67
CA ILE A 26 -20.15 -13.24 -0.72
C ILE A 26 -18.86 -12.58 -1.20
N GLY A 27 -18.16 -13.26 -2.12
CA GLY A 27 -16.95 -12.73 -2.77
C GLY A 27 -15.74 -12.68 -1.83
N ASN A 28 -15.05 -11.53 -1.77
CA ASN A 28 -13.85 -11.36 -0.96
C ASN A 28 -14.13 -11.09 0.53
N ILE A 29 -13.29 -11.64 1.41
CA ILE A 29 -13.26 -11.37 2.85
C ILE A 29 -11.92 -10.69 3.18
N GLY A 30 -11.95 -9.58 3.91
CA GLY A 30 -10.74 -8.87 4.31
C GLY A 30 -9.94 -9.62 5.38
N ILE A 31 -8.65 -9.38 5.46
CA ILE A 31 -7.73 -10.05 6.42
C ILE A 31 -8.07 -9.73 7.89
N ALA A 32 -8.69 -8.57 8.14
CA ALA A 32 -9.22 -8.15 9.42
C ALA A 32 -10.70 -7.69 9.27
N PRO A 33 -11.64 -8.60 8.99
CA PRO A 33 -13.01 -8.26 8.53
C PRO A 33 -13.90 -7.69 9.65
N LYS A 34 -13.38 -7.65 10.88
CA LYS A 34 -14.02 -7.08 12.09
C LYS A 34 -13.33 -5.78 12.56
N ALA A 35 -12.42 -5.22 11.76
CA ALA A 35 -11.73 -3.97 12.05
C ALA A 35 -12.69 -2.77 12.04
N LYS A 36 -12.46 -1.80 12.93
CA LYS A 36 -13.18 -0.51 12.91
C LYS A 36 -12.45 0.47 12.00
N VAL A 37 -12.87 0.52 10.74
CA VAL A 37 -12.30 1.40 9.72
C VAL A 37 -12.58 2.87 10.03
N LYS A 38 -11.56 3.72 9.85
CA LYS A 38 -11.71 5.16 9.59
C LYS A 38 -11.10 5.44 8.21
N ILE A 39 -11.64 6.43 7.52
CA ILE A 39 -11.18 6.83 6.18
C ILE A 39 -10.90 8.32 6.21
N ILE A 40 -9.76 8.75 5.67
CA ILE A 40 -9.34 10.16 5.61
C ILE A 40 -8.89 10.46 4.17
N SER A 41 -9.42 11.56 3.64
CA SER A 41 -9.04 12.08 2.33
C SER A 41 -7.85 13.04 2.46
N ASP A 42 -6.86 12.81 1.61
CA ASP A 42 -5.79 13.72 1.21
C ASP A 42 -6.34 15.00 0.54
N ILE A 43 -7.50 14.91 -0.15
CA ILE A 43 -8.24 16.06 -0.69
C ILE A 43 -8.97 16.80 0.44
N ARG A 44 -8.37 17.91 0.88
CA ARG A 44 -8.80 18.72 2.02
C ARG A 44 -10.04 19.57 1.69
N ASN A 45 -10.56 20.29 2.70
CA ASN A 45 -11.79 21.08 2.56
C ASN A 45 -11.67 22.30 1.61
N ASN A 46 -10.44 22.69 1.25
CA ASN A 46 -10.15 23.72 0.24
C ASN A 46 -10.00 23.15 -1.19
N GLY A 47 -10.27 21.85 -1.39
CA GLY A 47 -10.13 21.17 -2.68
C GLY A 47 -8.69 20.81 -3.08
N LYS A 48 -7.68 21.13 -2.26
CA LYS A 48 -6.27 20.78 -2.54
C LYS A 48 -5.88 19.47 -1.87
N ILE A 49 -4.91 18.78 -2.46
CA ILE A 49 -4.23 17.63 -1.85
C ILE A 49 -3.24 18.15 -0.79
N ASP A 50 -3.31 17.62 0.43
CA ASP A 50 -2.29 17.80 1.47
C ASP A 50 -2.19 16.51 2.30
N VAL A 51 -1.36 15.57 1.80
CA VAL A 51 -1.12 14.28 2.46
C VAL A 51 -0.52 14.44 3.86
N ARG A 52 0.28 15.49 4.10
CA ARG A 52 0.82 15.79 5.44
C ARG A 52 -0.30 16.18 6.40
N ASP A 53 -1.21 17.08 6.02
CA ASP A 53 -2.37 17.46 6.86
C ASP A 53 -3.36 16.29 7.05
N ALA A 54 -3.48 15.41 6.07
CA ALA A 54 -4.24 14.16 6.19
C ALA A 54 -3.58 13.17 7.18
N ILE A 55 -2.26 12.96 7.12
CA ILE A 55 -1.51 12.16 8.11
C ILE A 55 -1.64 12.76 9.50
N LEU A 56 -1.48 14.08 9.67
CA LEU A 56 -1.64 14.75 10.97
C LEU A 56 -3.07 14.61 11.51
N SER A 57 -4.09 14.75 10.66
CA SER A 57 -5.49 14.50 11.02
C SER A 57 -5.73 13.05 11.46
N ALA A 58 -5.10 12.08 10.78
CA ALA A 58 -5.16 10.68 11.17
C ALA A 58 -4.52 10.47 12.54
N VAL A 59 -3.28 10.95 12.71
CA VAL A 59 -2.50 10.87 13.95
C VAL A 59 -3.24 11.49 15.13
N ASP A 60 -3.89 12.63 14.96
CA ASP A 60 -4.62 13.27 16.05
C ASP A 60 -5.91 12.50 16.41
N SER A 61 -6.54 11.81 15.45
CA SER A 61 -7.74 10.98 15.65
C SER A 61 -7.52 9.54 16.14
N LEU A 62 -6.28 9.05 16.13
CA LEU A 62 -5.90 7.66 16.46
C LEU A 62 -5.13 7.57 17.79
N HIS A 63 -5.08 6.37 18.38
CA HIS A 63 -4.41 6.10 19.66
C HIS A 63 -3.24 5.11 19.49
N ALA A 64 -2.44 4.96 20.54
CA ALA A 64 -1.35 3.99 20.56
C ALA A 64 -1.87 2.57 20.28
N GLY A 65 -1.22 1.87 19.35
CA GLY A 65 -1.62 0.54 18.90
C GLY A 65 -2.82 0.50 17.95
N ASP A 66 -3.33 1.64 17.49
CA ASP A 66 -4.13 1.69 16.27
C ASP A 66 -3.22 1.67 15.03
N VAL A 67 -3.77 1.37 13.84
CA VAL A 67 -3.01 1.25 12.58
C VAL A 67 -3.43 2.34 11.60
N LEU A 68 -2.46 3.02 11.01
CA LEU A 68 -2.61 3.96 9.89
C LEU A 68 -1.91 3.37 8.67
N LEU A 69 -2.68 3.19 7.60
CA LEU A 69 -2.17 2.76 6.29
C LEU A 69 -2.06 3.97 5.37
N ILE A 70 -0.86 4.23 4.85
CA ILE A 70 -0.54 5.30 3.91
C ILE A 70 -0.46 4.72 2.51
N GLU A 71 -1.55 4.94 1.76
CA GLU A 71 -1.70 4.60 0.35
C GLU A 71 -1.45 5.81 -0.53
N GLU A 72 -0.18 6.20 -0.61
CA GLU A 72 0.33 7.35 -1.36
C GLU A 72 1.76 7.04 -1.83
N SER A 73 2.20 7.63 -2.93
CA SER A 73 3.61 7.62 -3.36
C SER A 73 3.88 8.78 -4.30
N PHE A 74 5.05 9.41 -4.23
CA PHE A 74 5.33 10.66 -4.96
C PHE A 74 6.56 10.57 -5.85
N GLU A 75 6.53 11.26 -6.98
CA GLU A 75 7.73 11.62 -7.73
C GLU A 75 8.66 12.51 -6.88
N TYR A 76 9.94 12.50 -7.22
CA TYR A 76 10.96 13.36 -6.60
C TYR A 76 11.86 13.95 -7.69
N PRO A 77 12.12 15.27 -7.70
CA PRO A 77 12.97 15.89 -8.71
C PRO A 77 14.33 15.21 -8.82
N GLY A 78 14.73 14.88 -10.05
CA GLY A 78 15.95 14.11 -10.34
C GLY A 78 15.74 12.60 -10.49
N TYR A 79 14.60 12.03 -10.08
CA TYR A 79 14.26 10.61 -10.28
C TYR A 79 13.26 10.39 -11.43
N GLY A 80 12.58 11.44 -11.86
CA GLY A 80 11.55 11.41 -12.90
C GLY A 80 10.27 10.72 -12.43
N ASP A 81 9.54 10.17 -13.40
CA ASP A 81 8.24 9.51 -13.33
C ASP A 81 8.28 8.16 -12.57
N LYS A 82 8.98 8.13 -11.42
CA LYS A 82 9.34 6.95 -10.64
C LYS A 82 8.96 7.12 -9.17
N PRO A 83 7.70 6.85 -8.79
CA PRO A 83 7.20 7.15 -7.45
C PRO A 83 8.00 6.48 -6.33
N LEU A 84 8.30 7.26 -5.29
CA LEU A 84 9.03 6.94 -4.06
C LEU A 84 8.07 6.93 -2.85
N PRO A 85 8.48 6.37 -1.70
CA PRO A 85 7.72 6.49 -0.45
C PRO A 85 7.45 7.97 -0.12
N VAL A 86 6.32 8.30 0.49
CA VAL A 86 6.02 9.70 0.83
C VAL A 86 6.97 10.26 1.90
N GLU A 87 7.54 9.42 2.76
CA GLU A 87 8.59 9.82 3.71
C GLU A 87 9.91 10.31 3.05
N VAL A 88 9.99 10.30 1.71
CA VAL A 88 11.07 10.96 0.95
C VAL A 88 11.06 12.50 1.15
N TYR A 89 9.89 13.08 1.45
CA TYR A 89 9.74 14.50 1.77
C TYR A 89 9.80 14.71 3.29
N PRO A 90 10.68 15.61 3.80
CA PRO A 90 10.86 15.83 5.24
C PRO A 90 9.59 16.20 6.02
N SER A 91 8.63 16.85 5.36
CA SER A 91 7.32 17.21 5.91
C SER A 91 6.45 15.98 6.21
N MET A 92 6.40 15.01 5.29
CA MET A 92 5.68 13.75 5.48
C MET A 92 6.43 12.84 6.47
N PHE A 93 7.76 12.73 6.35
CA PHE A 93 8.61 12.01 7.32
C PHE A 93 8.34 12.45 8.78
N ASN A 94 8.30 13.76 9.02
CA ASN A 94 8.03 14.31 10.37
C ASN A 94 6.58 14.07 10.83
N ALA A 95 5.59 14.10 9.92
CA ALA A 95 4.20 13.80 10.25
C ALA A 95 3.98 12.31 10.59
N ILE A 96 4.64 11.42 9.86
CA ILE A 96 4.70 9.98 10.11
C ILE A 96 5.34 9.74 11.48
N ARG A 97 6.54 10.30 11.70
CA ARG A 97 7.25 10.16 12.97
C ARG A 97 6.46 10.67 14.17
N LYS A 98 5.73 11.80 14.06
CA LYS A 98 4.79 12.26 15.11
C LYS A 98 3.78 11.17 15.48
N GLY A 99 3.31 10.39 14.49
CA GLY A 99 2.38 9.29 14.70
C GLY A 99 3.01 8.07 15.38
N THR A 100 4.20 7.65 14.96
CA THR A 100 4.90 6.52 15.60
C THR A 100 5.40 6.87 17.00
N ASP A 101 5.83 8.11 17.23
CA ASP A 101 6.20 8.63 18.55
C ASP A 101 4.95 8.74 19.47
N LYS A 102 3.73 8.83 18.91
CA LYS A 102 2.44 8.66 19.60
C LYS A 102 2.04 7.18 19.78
N GLY A 103 2.85 6.23 19.30
CA GLY A 103 2.61 4.78 19.37
C GLY A 103 1.64 4.23 18.32
N ILE A 104 1.27 5.00 17.29
CA ILE A 104 0.44 4.53 16.17
C ILE A 104 1.32 3.69 15.23
N ILE A 105 0.83 2.53 14.81
CA ILE A 105 1.49 1.71 13.79
C ILE A 105 1.26 2.39 12.45
N ILE A 106 2.33 2.81 11.76
CA ILE A 106 2.24 3.35 10.41
C ILE A 106 2.81 2.34 9.41
N ILE A 107 2.04 2.06 8.37
CA ILE A 107 2.39 1.16 7.27
C ILE A 107 2.26 1.96 5.97
N GLU A 108 3.29 1.92 5.13
CA GLU A 108 3.42 2.78 3.96
C GLU A 108 3.81 1.97 2.72
N ALA A 109 3.16 2.28 1.59
CA ALA A 109 3.48 1.68 0.30
C ALA A 109 4.86 2.16 -0.19
N ALA A 110 5.75 1.24 -0.60
CA ALA A 110 7.12 1.60 -0.98
C ALA A 110 7.24 2.49 -2.24
N GLY A 111 6.17 2.66 -3.01
CA GLY A 111 6.19 3.37 -4.30
C GLY A 111 6.59 2.48 -5.48
N ASN A 112 6.08 2.85 -6.66
CA ASN A 112 6.10 2.02 -7.87
C ASN A 112 7.18 2.45 -8.90
N GLY A 113 8.28 3.06 -8.45
CA GLY A 113 9.33 3.61 -9.33
C GLY A 113 10.48 2.67 -9.73
N GLY A 114 10.54 1.45 -9.18
CA GLY A 114 11.66 0.51 -9.40
C GLY A 114 13.01 1.02 -8.89
N ASN A 115 13.01 1.95 -7.95
CA ASN A 115 14.20 2.61 -7.41
C ASN A 115 14.88 1.78 -6.32
N ASP A 116 16.21 1.80 -6.32
CA ASP A 116 17.02 1.36 -5.18
C ASP A 116 17.09 2.47 -4.13
N LEU A 117 16.41 2.28 -3.01
CA LEU A 117 16.38 3.21 -1.88
C LEU A 117 17.72 3.26 -1.13
N ASP A 118 18.61 2.27 -1.31
CA ASP A 118 19.98 2.35 -0.76
C ASP A 118 20.86 3.36 -1.53
N GLU A 119 20.49 3.66 -2.78
CA GLU A 119 21.14 4.63 -3.66
C GLU A 119 20.40 5.97 -3.75
N PHE A 120 19.17 6.05 -3.23
CA PHE A 120 18.42 7.31 -3.14
C PHE A 120 19.20 8.38 -2.36
N LYS A 121 19.10 9.62 -2.83
CA LYS A 121 19.64 10.85 -2.24
C LYS A 121 18.62 11.96 -2.27
N ASP A 122 18.43 12.64 -1.14
CA ASP A 122 17.64 13.87 -1.05
C ASP A 122 18.37 15.08 -1.70
N PHE A 123 17.72 16.26 -1.72
CA PHE A 123 18.31 17.51 -2.22
C PHE A 123 19.66 17.90 -1.55
N GLY A 124 19.93 17.44 -0.33
CA GLY A 124 21.21 17.60 0.37
C GLY A 124 22.26 16.56 -0.01
N GLY A 125 21.97 15.68 -0.97
CA GLY A 125 22.80 14.54 -1.37
C GLY A 125 22.74 13.37 -0.39
N LYS A 126 21.82 13.38 0.58
CA LYS A 126 21.85 12.48 1.74
C LYS A 126 21.15 11.15 1.47
N ARG A 127 21.83 10.03 1.77
CA ARG A 127 21.26 8.68 1.66
C ARG A 127 20.37 8.35 2.87
N ILE A 128 19.21 9.01 2.95
CA ILE A 128 18.31 8.97 4.11
C ILE A 128 17.64 7.60 4.34
N PHE A 129 17.49 6.79 3.29
CA PHE A 129 16.83 5.47 3.35
C PHE A 129 17.79 4.29 3.55
N ASN A 130 19.07 4.45 3.22
CA ASN A 130 20.05 3.38 3.33
C ASN A 130 20.40 3.13 4.82
N ARG A 131 19.98 2.01 5.40
CA ARG A 131 20.21 1.70 6.83
C ARG A 131 21.69 1.59 7.23
N ASN A 132 22.59 1.48 6.25
CA ASN A 132 24.04 1.44 6.46
C ASN A 132 24.72 2.81 6.29
N SER A 133 23.94 3.87 6.02
CA SER A 133 24.43 5.24 5.86
C SER A 133 24.44 5.99 7.20
N PRO A 134 25.45 6.83 7.49
CA PRO A 134 25.39 7.76 8.62
C PRO A 134 24.31 8.84 8.44
N ASP A 135 23.75 8.99 7.25
CA ASP A 135 22.64 9.90 6.94
C ASP A 135 21.25 9.27 7.16
N PHE A 136 21.18 8.00 7.59
CA PHE A 136 19.92 7.26 7.73
C PHE A 136 18.93 7.94 8.67
N LYS A 137 17.66 7.99 8.27
CA LYS A 137 16.56 8.57 9.05
C LYS A 137 15.46 7.51 9.23
N ASP A 138 15.22 7.09 10.46
CA ASP A 138 14.10 6.22 10.80
C ASP A 138 12.87 7.06 11.19
N SER A 139 11.76 6.84 10.47
CA SER A 139 10.45 7.43 10.75
C SER A 139 9.61 6.59 11.71
N GLY A 140 10.04 5.36 12.01
CA GLY A 140 9.26 4.33 12.70
C GLY A 140 8.27 3.56 11.81
N ALA A 141 8.01 4.00 10.57
CA ALA A 141 7.04 3.35 9.69
C ALA A 141 7.55 2.01 9.11
N ILE A 142 6.61 1.11 8.84
CA ILE A 142 6.80 -0.16 8.17
C ILE A 142 6.60 0.07 6.66
N ILE A 143 7.68 0.03 5.87
CA ILE A 143 7.57 0.20 4.41
C ILE A 143 7.42 -1.16 3.71
N VAL A 144 6.45 -1.22 2.79
CA VAL A 144 5.99 -2.46 2.15
C VAL A 144 6.32 -2.51 0.66
N GLY A 145 7.16 -3.47 0.27
CA GLY A 145 7.46 -3.80 -1.13
C GLY A 145 6.40 -4.68 -1.80
N ALA A 146 6.44 -4.76 -3.13
CA ALA A 146 5.53 -5.55 -3.96
C ALA A 146 6.24 -6.76 -4.59
N SER A 147 5.57 -7.92 -4.54
CA SER A 147 6.07 -9.20 -5.06
C SER A 147 5.06 -9.93 -5.96
N THR A 148 5.53 -10.90 -6.74
CA THR A 148 4.66 -11.77 -7.54
C THR A 148 3.76 -12.62 -6.63
N ALA A 149 2.48 -12.79 -6.97
CA ALA A 149 1.54 -13.60 -6.18
C ALA A 149 1.92 -15.10 -6.23
N ARG A 150 2.50 -15.55 -7.35
CA ARG A 150 2.98 -16.93 -7.50
C ARG A 150 4.27 -17.17 -6.69
N VAL A 151 4.34 -18.32 -6.02
CA VAL A 151 5.55 -18.83 -5.36
C VAL A 151 6.55 -19.45 -6.37
N PRO A 152 7.87 -19.28 -6.17
CA PRO A 152 8.52 -18.44 -5.17
C PRO A 152 8.36 -16.94 -5.50
N HIS A 153 7.96 -16.14 -4.50
CA HIS A 153 7.65 -14.72 -4.68
C HIS A 153 8.89 -13.92 -5.09
N LYS A 154 8.94 -13.37 -6.30
CA LYS A 154 10.00 -12.44 -6.77
C LYS A 154 9.56 -11.00 -6.50
N ARG A 155 10.49 -10.05 -6.28
CA ARG A 155 10.17 -8.61 -6.39
C ARG A 155 9.59 -8.31 -7.78
N LEU A 156 8.47 -7.60 -7.83
CA LEU A 156 7.96 -7.03 -9.08
C LEU A 156 8.80 -5.84 -9.49
N ASP A 157 9.16 -5.72 -10.78
CA ASP A 157 10.27 -4.84 -11.15
C ASP A 157 9.98 -3.33 -10.95
N PHE A 158 8.71 -2.93 -10.86
CA PHE A 158 8.27 -1.59 -10.45
C PHE A 158 8.39 -1.33 -8.94
N SER A 159 8.49 -2.34 -8.07
CA SER A 159 8.61 -2.12 -6.62
C SER A 159 9.93 -1.44 -6.32
N ASN A 160 9.89 -0.33 -5.58
CA ASN A 160 11.08 0.15 -4.90
C ASN A 160 11.61 -0.92 -3.91
N TYR A 161 12.92 -0.89 -3.68
CA TYR A 161 13.66 -1.94 -2.98
C TYR A 161 14.94 -1.39 -2.34
N GLY A 162 15.58 -2.17 -1.48
CA GLY A 162 16.76 -1.75 -0.70
C GLY A 162 16.53 -1.92 0.80
N SER A 163 17.54 -1.64 1.61
CA SER A 163 17.53 -1.91 3.04
C SER A 163 16.40 -1.18 3.81
N ARG A 164 15.83 -0.09 3.28
CA ARG A 164 14.68 0.59 3.92
C ARG A 164 13.43 -0.30 4.03
N ILE A 165 13.17 -1.18 3.06
CA ILE A 165 11.95 -2.00 3.03
C ILE A 165 11.94 -2.98 4.21
N ASP A 166 10.84 -3.03 4.96
CA ASP A 166 10.69 -3.90 6.13
C ASP A 166 10.13 -5.28 5.75
N VAL A 167 9.12 -5.29 4.87
CA VAL A 167 8.32 -6.47 4.49
C VAL A 167 7.77 -6.33 3.07
N TYR A 168 7.20 -7.41 2.52
CA TYR A 168 6.49 -7.36 1.24
C TYR A 168 5.13 -8.06 1.26
N GLY A 169 4.24 -7.63 0.37
CA GLY A 169 2.97 -8.28 0.05
C GLY A 169 2.90 -8.70 -1.42
N TRP A 170 1.77 -9.27 -1.84
CA TRP A 170 1.48 -9.49 -3.26
C TRP A 170 1.17 -8.17 -3.94
N GLY A 171 1.84 -7.89 -5.06
CA GLY A 171 1.73 -6.66 -5.83
C GLY A 171 0.98 -6.83 -7.16
N GLU A 172 0.32 -7.96 -7.35
CA GLU A 172 -0.39 -8.40 -8.55
C GLU A 172 -1.47 -9.43 -8.17
N TYR A 173 -2.46 -9.63 -9.03
CA TYR A 173 -3.50 -10.66 -8.88
C TYR A 173 -4.18 -10.67 -7.50
N VAL A 174 -4.40 -9.48 -6.91
CA VAL A 174 -5.11 -9.34 -5.64
C VAL A 174 -6.61 -9.17 -5.89
N ASP A 175 -7.37 -10.18 -5.46
CA ASP A 175 -8.83 -10.18 -5.42
C ASP A 175 -9.33 -9.24 -4.30
N THR A 176 -10.20 -8.28 -4.64
CA THR A 176 -10.73 -7.31 -3.66
C THR A 176 -12.02 -6.62 -4.16
N LEU A 177 -12.57 -5.72 -3.35
CA LEU A 177 -13.73 -4.87 -3.67
C LEU A 177 -13.37 -3.80 -4.72
N ASP A 178 -14.35 -3.30 -5.47
CA ASP A 178 -14.16 -2.21 -6.44
C ASP A 178 -15.42 -1.31 -6.54
N THR A 179 -15.26 -0.11 -7.10
CA THR A 179 -16.33 0.80 -7.54
C THR A 179 -16.27 1.13 -9.05
N TYR A 180 -15.28 0.59 -9.76
CA TYR A 180 -15.16 0.71 -11.20
C TYR A 180 -16.35 0.06 -11.93
N GLN A 181 -16.92 0.78 -12.91
CA GLN A 181 -18.15 0.34 -13.60
C GLN A 181 -17.88 -0.12 -15.03
N ASN A 182 -17.11 0.66 -15.81
CA ASN A 182 -16.45 0.30 -17.08
C ASN A 182 -15.72 1.52 -17.68
N GLN A 183 -15.10 1.36 -18.86
CA GLN A 183 -14.73 2.51 -19.71
C GLN A 183 -15.98 3.12 -20.37
N ASN A 184 -15.97 4.43 -20.62
CA ASN A 184 -16.98 5.09 -21.43
C ASN A 184 -16.70 4.94 -22.95
N SER A 185 -17.55 5.52 -23.78
CA SER A 185 -17.47 5.45 -25.25
C SER A 185 -16.18 6.03 -25.89
N LYS A 186 -15.27 6.62 -25.10
CA LYS A 186 -13.94 7.10 -25.53
C LYS A 186 -12.77 6.27 -24.94
N GLY A 187 -13.04 5.31 -24.06
CA GLY A 187 -12.01 4.58 -23.30
C GLY A 187 -11.67 5.16 -21.92
N GLU A 188 -12.28 6.28 -21.52
CA GLU A 188 -12.03 6.92 -20.21
C GLU A 188 -12.65 6.05 -19.10
N LYS A 189 -11.90 5.76 -18.02
CA LYS A 189 -12.42 4.99 -16.87
C LYS A 189 -13.51 5.77 -16.13
N ILE A 190 -14.69 5.19 -15.94
CA ILE A 190 -15.71 5.75 -15.04
C ILE A 190 -15.82 4.91 -13.75
N THR A 191 -15.51 5.58 -12.65
CA THR A 191 -15.90 5.23 -11.28
C THR A 191 -17.26 5.86 -10.97
N ASP A 192 -18.27 5.08 -10.62
CA ASP A 192 -19.59 5.58 -10.21
C ASP A 192 -19.78 5.34 -8.71
N GLN A 193 -19.98 6.42 -7.95
CA GLN A 193 -20.21 6.39 -6.49
C GLN A 193 -21.45 5.58 -6.07
N LYS A 194 -22.32 5.20 -7.01
CA LYS A 194 -23.49 4.33 -6.76
C LYS A 194 -23.13 2.84 -6.83
N VAL A 195 -21.92 2.48 -7.29
CA VAL A 195 -21.46 1.10 -7.34
C VAL A 195 -21.01 0.66 -5.96
N THR A 196 -21.68 -0.36 -5.40
CA THR A 196 -21.45 -0.85 -4.04
C THR A 196 -21.26 -2.37 -3.95
N ASN A 197 -21.20 -3.04 -5.10
CA ASN A 197 -21.26 -4.51 -5.22
C ASN A 197 -20.29 -5.10 -6.27
N ARG A 198 -19.19 -4.40 -6.60
CA ARG A 198 -18.17 -4.88 -7.54
C ARG A 198 -16.96 -5.45 -6.79
N TYR A 199 -16.28 -6.33 -7.50
CA TYR A 199 -15.02 -6.95 -7.12
C TYR A 199 -14.09 -6.88 -8.33
N THR A 200 -12.79 -6.88 -8.08
CA THR A 200 -11.72 -6.93 -9.09
C THR A 200 -10.72 -8.02 -8.72
N THR A 201 -10.11 -8.64 -9.73
CA THR A 201 -9.09 -9.72 -9.58
C THR A 201 -7.69 -9.26 -9.99
N ASN A 202 -7.53 -7.96 -10.24
CA ASN A 202 -6.30 -7.37 -10.78
C ASN A 202 -5.93 -6.06 -10.06
N PHE A 203 -6.23 -5.98 -8.76
CA PHE A 203 -5.61 -4.94 -7.95
C PHE A 203 -4.10 -5.26 -7.82
N ARG A 204 -3.27 -4.23 -8.02
CA ARG A 204 -1.83 -4.39 -8.24
C ARG A 204 -1.05 -3.12 -7.83
N GLY A 205 0.27 -3.24 -7.77
CA GLY A 205 1.16 -2.19 -7.27
C GLY A 205 1.53 -2.39 -5.79
N THR A 206 2.41 -1.55 -5.26
CA THR A 206 2.70 -1.52 -3.81
C THR A 206 1.43 -1.35 -2.99
N SER A 207 0.44 -0.61 -3.50
CA SER A 207 -0.89 -0.42 -2.90
C SER A 207 -1.77 -1.65 -2.78
N SER A 208 -1.43 -2.77 -3.43
CA SER A 208 -2.06 -4.07 -3.19
C SER A 208 -1.30 -4.91 -2.15
N ALA A 209 -0.02 -4.59 -1.93
CA ALA A 209 0.85 -5.26 -0.97
C ALA A 209 0.74 -4.64 0.45
N SER A 210 0.75 -3.31 0.56
CA SER A 210 0.61 -2.57 1.82
C SER A 210 -0.67 -2.87 2.62
N PRO A 211 -1.88 -3.03 2.03
CA PRO A 211 -3.06 -3.44 2.79
C PRO A 211 -3.02 -4.89 3.28
N ILE A 212 -2.26 -5.79 2.63
CA ILE A 212 -2.05 -7.16 3.14
C ILE A 212 -1.31 -7.10 4.48
N ILE A 213 -0.26 -6.28 4.55
CA ILE A 213 0.50 -6.03 5.79
C ILE A 213 -0.35 -5.30 6.83
N ALA A 214 -1.19 -4.34 6.42
CA ALA A 214 -2.11 -3.66 7.34
C ALA A 214 -3.14 -4.60 7.96
N GLY A 215 -3.73 -5.51 7.17
CA GLY A 215 -4.60 -6.55 7.68
C GLY A 215 -3.89 -7.45 8.70
N ALA A 216 -2.68 -7.91 8.38
CA ALA A 216 -1.85 -8.70 9.30
C ALA A 216 -1.54 -7.94 10.60
N ALA A 217 -1.14 -6.68 10.51
CA ALA A 217 -0.85 -5.82 11.66
C ALA A 217 -2.09 -5.57 12.55
N VAL A 218 -3.25 -5.30 11.95
CA VAL A 218 -4.52 -5.13 12.69
C VAL A 218 -4.92 -6.41 13.41
N SER A 219 -4.79 -7.58 12.76
CA SER A 219 -5.10 -8.87 13.38
C SER A 219 -4.15 -9.21 14.53
N ILE A 220 -2.84 -8.98 14.40
CA ILE A 220 -1.88 -9.13 15.52
C ILE A 220 -2.22 -8.16 16.66
N GLN A 221 -2.54 -6.89 16.37
CA GLN A 221 -2.92 -5.92 17.41
C GLN A 221 -4.24 -6.26 18.09
N GLY A 222 -5.20 -6.86 17.38
CA GLY A 222 -6.44 -7.38 17.97
C GLY A 222 -6.15 -8.50 18.98
N ILE A 223 -5.30 -9.46 18.61
CA ILE A 223 -4.88 -10.57 19.48
C ILE A 223 -4.08 -10.05 20.68
N ALA A 224 -3.15 -9.11 20.47
CA ALA A 224 -2.39 -8.49 21.56
C ALA A 224 -3.31 -7.77 22.56
N LYS A 225 -4.21 -6.90 22.08
CA LYS A 225 -5.19 -6.17 22.92
C LYS A 225 -6.10 -7.15 23.69
N ALA A 226 -6.48 -8.28 23.10
CA ALA A 226 -7.35 -9.28 23.73
C ALA A 226 -6.64 -10.18 24.76
N HIS A 227 -5.43 -10.67 24.47
CA HIS A 227 -4.74 -11.68 25.29
C HIS A 227 -3.65 -11.12 26.21
N LEU A 228 -3.08 -9.95 25.89
CA LEU A 228 -2.03 -9.30 26.69
C LEU A 228 -2.53 -8.04 27.42
N GLY A 229 -3.76 -7.59 27.15
CA GLY A 229 -4.31 -6.33 27.68
C GLY A 229 -3.63 -5.05 27.15
N LYS A 230 -2.62 -5.19 26.27
CA LYS A 230 -1.89 -4.08 25.63
C LYS A 230 -1.71 -4.34 24.13
N ALA A 231 -1.55 -3.26 23.38
CA ALA A 231 -1.02 -3.31 22.02
C ALA A 231 0.51 -3.47 22.02
N TYR A 232 1.07 -3.91 20.90
CA TYR A 232 2.48 -3.73 20.58
C TYR A 232 2.77 -2.29 20.16
N THR A 233 3.97 -1.78 20.44
CA THR A 233 4.49 -0.51 19.90
C THR A 233 4.82 -0.63 18.40
N PRO A 234 5.06 0.49 17.69
CA PRO A 234 5.53 0.47 16.31
C PRO A 234 6.84 -0.32 16.12
N GLU A 235 7.78 -0.18 17.06
CA GLU A 235 9.04 -0.93 17.04
C GLU A 235 8.82 -2.43 17.27
N GLU A 236 8.08 -2.82 18.32
CA GLU A 236 7.74 -4.22 18.62
C GLU A 236 7.06 -4.87 17.39
N LEU A 237 6.05 -4.23 16.81
CA LEU A 237 5.28 -4.82 15.71
C LEU A 237 6.04 -4.84 14.38
N ARG A 238 6.89 -3.84 14.10
CA ARG A 238 7.80 -3.85 12.94
C ARG A 238 8.80 -5.00 13.05
N ALA A 239 9.38 -5.22 14.23
CA ALA A 239 10.29 -6.34 14.48
C ALA A 239 9.59 -7.71 14.35
N ILE A 240 8.33 -7.81 14.80
CA ILE A 240 7.50 -9.02 14.66
C ILE A 240 7.23 -9.34 13.17
N LEU A 241 6.80 -8.35 12.39
CA LEU A 241 6.42 -8.55 10.98
C LEU A 241 7.63 -8.78 10.07
N SER A 242 8.76 -8.10 10.30
CA SER A 242 9.98 -8.22 9.47
C SER A 242 10.89 -9.40 9.83
N ASN A 243 10.57 -10.20 10.87
CA ASN A 243 11.40 -11.31 11.33
C ASN A 243 11.54 -12.42 10.25
N PRO A 244 12.74 -12.66 9.68
CA PRO A 244 12.94 -13.60 8.58
C PRO A 244 12.90 -15.09 8.99
N ASN A 245 12.62 -15.37 10.27
CA ASN A 245 12.35 -16.72 10.80
C ASN A 245 10.85 -17.03 10.90
N THR A 246 9.99 -16.01 10.82
CA THR A 246 8.51 -16.12 10.87
C THR A 246 7.85 -15.43 9.67
N GLY A 247 8.59 -15.29 8.57
CA GLY A 247 8.11 -14.73 7.30
C GLY A 247 8.62 -15.54 6.12
N THR A 248 7.80 -15.63 5.08
CA THR A 248 8.18 -16.23 3.80
C THR A 248 9.22 -15.35 3.12
N LYS A 249 10.33 -15.96 2.70
CA LYS A 249 11.42 -15.30 1.97
C LYS A 249 11.06 -15.16 0.50
N SER A 250 11.53 -14.09 -0.13
CA SER A 250 11.45 -13.94 -1.59
C SER A 250 12.37 -14.94 -2.31
N ASN A 251 12.23 -15.03 -3.63
CA ASN A 251 12.96 -15.97 -4.49
C ASN A 251 14.49 -15.78 -4.43
N ASN A 252 14.97 -14.54 -4.35
CA ASN A 252 16.39 -14.21 -4.16
C ASN A 252 16.50 -12.97 -3.25
N PRO A 253 16.46 -13.11 -1.90
CA PRO A 253 16.40 -11.98 -0.98
C PRO A 253 17.54 -10.97 -1.13
N SER A 254 18.74 -11.44 -1.51
CA SER A 254 19.91 -10.61 -1.82
C SER A 254 19.74 -9.71 -3.06
N SER A 255 18.94 -10.12 -4.04
CA SER A 255 18.62 -9.33 -5.24
C SER A 255 17.30 -8.59 -5.12
N ASP A 256 16.31 -9.18 -4.46
CA ASP A 256 14.96 -8.64 -4.30
C ASP A 256 14.95 -7.47 -3.30
N ARG A 257 15.66 -7.57 -2.17
CA ARG A 257 15.75 -6.52 -1.11
C ARG A 257 14.40 -5.87 -0.75
N ILE A 258 13.38 -6.69 -0.48
CA ILE A 258 12.03 -6.25 -0.03
C ILE A 258 11.61 -6.88 1.31
N GLY A 259 12.54 -7.33 2.14
CA GLY A 259 12.23 -7.99 3.42
C GLY A 259 11.60 -9.38 3.25
N VAL A 260 10.56 -9.67 4.03
CA VAL A 260 9.79 -10.94 4.00
C VAL A 260 8.29 -10.70 3.95
N LEU A 261 7.53 -11.69 3.48
CA LEU A 261 6.06 -11.75 3.61
C LEU A 261 5.69 -12.35 4.97
N PRO A 262 5.05 -11.63 5.90
CA PRO A 262 4.76 -12.13 7.25
C PRO A 262 3.84 -13.36 7.23
N ASP A 263 4.27 -14.47 7.87
CA ASP A 263 3.40 -15.63 8.09
C ASP A 263 2.73 -15.46 9.45
N LEU A 264 1.44 -15.10 9.44
CA LEU A 264 0.64 -14.92 10.66
C LEU A 264 0.62 -16.16 11.56
N LYS A 265 0.65 -17.38 11.00
CA LYS A 265 0.62 -18.62 11.78
C LYS A 265 1.98 -18.85 12.46
N ALA A 266 3.08 -18.65 11.73
CA ALA A 266 4.43 -18.73 12.30
C ALA A 266 4.66 -17.64 13.36
N ILE A 267 4.24 -16.39 13.08
CA ILE A 267 4.31 -15.26 14.01
C ILE A 267 3.56 -15.55 15.31
N LEU A 268 2.28 -15.93 15.22
CA LEU A 268 1.46 -16.16 16.42
C LEU A 268 2.01 -17.33 17.24
N SER A 269 2.45 -18.42 16.59
CA SER A 269 3.09 -19.54 17.28
C SER A 269 4.42 -19.14 17.95
N ASN A 270 5.23 -18.27 17.35
CA ASN A 270 6.47 -17.77 17.91
C ASN A 270 6.23 -16.79 19.09
N LEU A 271 5.13 -16.03 19.05
CA LEU A 271 4.66 -15.19 20.15
C LEU A 271 3.98 -15.98 21.29
N GLY A 272 3.90 -17.31 21.18
CA GLY A 272 3.31 -18.18 22.19
C GLY A 272 1.78 -18.25 22.18
N PHE A 273 1.12 -17.58 21.22
CA PHE A 273 -0.32 -17.74 21.03
C PHE A 273 -0.61 -19.11 20.42
N LYS A 274 -1.43 -19.90 21.11
CA LYS A 274 -1.93 -21.17 20.61
C LYS A 274 -3.19 -20.92 19.78
N SER A 275 -3.40 -21.71 18.74
CA SER A 275 -4.70 -21.75 18.07
C SER A 275 -5.68 -22.56 18.92
N ASP A 276 -6.82 -21.96 19.27
CA ASP A 276 -7.96 -22.71 19.82
C ASP A 276 -8.59 -23.63 18.76
N LEU A 277 -8.27 -23.41 17.47
CA LEU A 277 -8.56 -24.31 16.36
C LEU A 277 -7.91 -25.68 16.60
N THR A 278 -8.75 -26.71 16.70
CA THR A 278 -8.37 -28.11 16.67
C THR A 278 -8.11 -28.58 15.23
N PRO A 279 -7.47 -29.75 15.01
CA PRO A 279 -7.35 -30.33 13.67
C PRO A 279 -8.68 -30.66 12.96
N ASN A 280 -9.81 -30.63 13.68
CA ASN A 280 -11.15 -30.84 13.13
C ASN A 280 -11.88 -29.52 12.78
N ASP A 281 -11.33 -28.36 13.16
CA ASP A 281 -11.85 -27.06 12.75
C ASP A 281 -11.46 -26.79 11.30
N SER A 282 -12.22 -27.42 10.40
CA SER A 282 -12.06 -27.33 8.96
C SER A 282 -12.03 -25.87 8.52
N ILE A 283 -10.98 -25.50 7.78
CA ILE A 283 -11.02 -24.30 6.94
C ILE A 283 -12.04 -24.61 5.83
N ALA A 284 -13.28 -24.25 6.09
CA ALA A 284 -14.44 -24.60 5.28
C ALA A 284 -14.49 -23.75 4.00
N PHE A 285 -13.54 -23.99 3.10
CA PHE A 285 -13.76 -23.70 1.68
C PHE A 285 -15.04 -24.43 1.27
N PRO A 286 -16.06 -23.75 0.72
CA PRO A 286 -17.32 -24.39 0.41
C PRO A 286 -17.12 -25.46 -0.67
N GLU A 287 -17.30 -26.74 -0.29
CA GLU A 287 -17.11 -27.91 -1.17
C GLU A 287 -17.98 -27.89 -2.43
N LYS A 288 -18.96 -26.97 -2.48
CA LYS A 288 -19.77 -26.67 -3.66
C LYS A 288 -19.70 -25.18 -3.96
N ILE A 289 -18.77 -24.84 -4.86
CA ILE A 289 -19.04 -23.75 -5.81
C ILE A 289 -20.23 -24.22 -6.65
N GLU A 290 -21.41 -23.64 -6.44
CA GLU A 290 -22.49 -23.83 -7.40
C GLU A 290 -22.05 -23.26 -8.74
N LYS A 291 -22.05 -24.10 -9.79
CA LYS A 291 -21.77 -23.64 -11.15
C LYS A 291 -22.86 -22.66 -11.56
N ASN A 292 -22.54 -21.38 -11.56
CA ASN A 292 -23.29 -20.38 -12.34
C ASN A 292 -23.44 -20.91 -13.77
N LYS A 293 -24.68 -21.12 -14.21
CA LYS A 293 -25.00 -21.83 -15.47
C LYS A 293 -24.74 -21.03 -16.75
N GLU A 294 -24.03 -19.90 -16.65
CA GLU A 294 -23.84 -18.93 -17.73
C GLU A 294 -22.36 -18.49 -17.83
N ALA A 295 -21.46 -19.39 -18.25
CA ALA A 295 -20.15 -19.09 -18.87
C ALA A 295 -19.37 -20.36 -19.29
N GLU A 296 -19.97 -21.27 -20.08
CA GLU A 296 -19.19 -22.38 -20.68
C GLU A 296 -18.29 -21.87 -21.83
N ASN A 297 -17.17 -21.22 -21.49
CA ASN A 297 -15.93 -21.13 -22.31
C ASN A 297 -14.76 -20.33 -21.67
N SER A 298 -14.78 -20.01 -20.37
CA SER A 298 -13.68 -19.31 -19.67
C SER A 298 -12.46 -20.21 -19.42
N THR A 299 -11.70 -20.49 -20.49
CA THR A 299 -10.35 -21.09 -20.38
C THR A 299 -9.41 -20.06 -19.76
N PHE A 300 -8.86 -20.35 -18.57
CA PHE A 300 -7.87 -19.49 -17.93
C PHE A 300 -6.57 -19.48 -18.75
N VAL A 301 -6.24 -18.32 -19.32
CA VAL A 301 -4.99 -18.05 -20.05
C VAL A 301 -4.39 -16.76 -19.49
N PHE A 302 -3.12 -16.80 -19.07
CA PHE A 302 -2.38 -15.61 -18.69
C PHE A 302 -1.99 -14.83 -19.97
N PRO A 303 -2.24 -13.51 -20.06
CA PRO A 303 -1.83 -12.72 -21.21
C PRO A 303 -0.35 -12.34 -21.11
N ASP A 304 0.42 -12.65 -22.15
CA ASP A 304 1.81 -12.20 -22.33
C ASP A 304 1.90 -10.70 -22.74
N GLU A 305 3.08 -10.11 -22.56
CA GLU A 305 3.33 -8.67 -22.77
C GLU A 305 3.46 -8.26 -24.25
N GLU A 306 3.05 -7.03 -24.59
CA GLU A 306 3.56 -6.30 -25.75
C GLU A 306 4.07 -4.90 -25.37
N ILE A 307 5.30 -4.59 -25.75
CA ILE A 307 5.96 -3.29 -25.56
C ILE A 307 6.09 -2.59 -26.92
N LYS A 308 5.66 -1.32 -27.04
CA LYS A 308 6.00 -0.45 -28.19
C LYS A 308 6.30 0.99 -27.75
N SER A 309 7.37 1.56 -28.29
CA SER A 309 7.98 2.85 -27.88
C SER A 309 8.14 3.84 -29.05
N LYS A 310 8.02 5.16 -28.77
CA LYS A 310 8.58 6.33 -29.51
C LYS A 310 8.03 7.63 -28.84
N GLY A 311 8.73 8.77 -28.77
CA GLY A 311 10.13 9.08 -29.08
C GLY A 311 10.30 10.54 -29.55
N ASP A 312 11.28 11.28 -28.99
CA ASP A 312 11.65 12.68 -29.33
C ASP A 312 10.56 13.78 -29.06
N LYS A 313 10.82 15.10 -28.90
CA LYS A 313 11.97 15.99 -28.55
C LYS A 313 11.37 17.40 -28.26
N SER A 314 12.00 18.47 -27.72
CA SER A 314 13.33 18.77 -27.14
C SER A 314 13.28 20.17 -26.45
N SER A 315 14.23 20.48 -25.54
CA SER A 315 14.77 21.84 -25.22
C SER A 315 13.85 22.90 -24.53
N THR A 316 14.33 23.95 -23.80
CA THR A 316 15.64 24.24 -23.12
C THR A 316 15.52 25.55 -22.28
N ILE A 317 15.88 25.52 -20.96
CA ILE A 317 16.52 26.59 -20.09
C ILE A 317 15.84 27.99 -19.99
N THR A 318 15.70 28.74 -18.87
CA THR A 318 15.77 28.67 -17.36
C THR A 318 15.20 30.03 -16.83
N PHE A 319 15.15 30.49 -15.56
CA PHE A 319 15.65 30.08 -14.22
C PHE A 319 14.50 30.09 -13.15
N PRO A 320 14.48 30.74 -11.93
CA PRO A 320 13.68 30.20 -10.81
C PRO A 320 12.67 31.15 -10.12
N GLU A 321 11.73 30.56 -9.36
CA GLU A 321 11.48 30.92 -7.95
C GLU A 321 10.81 29.73 -7.23
N GLU A 322 10.77 29.74 -5.89
CA GLU A 322 10.65 28.52 -5.06
C GLU A 322 9.21 28.22 -4.57
N ASP A 323 8.92 26.92 -4.42
CA ASP A 323 7.72 26.30 -3.85
C ASP A 323 6.34 26.60 -4.50
N LEU A 324 5.39 25.69 -4.26
CA LEU A 324 3.95 25.80 -4.61
C LEU A 324 3.56 25.82 -6.12
N ASN A 325 3.91 24.79 -6.89
CA ASN A 325 3.10 24.40 -8.07
C ASN A 325 3.20 22.90 -8.40
N GLN A 326 2.27 22.10 -7.89
CA GLN A 326 1.91 20.81 -8.52
C GLN A 326 1.06 21.12 -9.77
N LYS A 327 1.39 20.53 -10.92
CA LYS A 327 0.58 20.61 -12.14
C LYS A 327 0.60 19.29 -12.91
N GLU A 328 -0.53 18.60 -12.92
CA GLU A 328 -0.87 17.76 -14.07
C GLU A 328 -1.32 18.64 -15.26
N LYS A 329 -1.43 18.04 -16.44
CA LYS A 329 -1.96 18.70 -17.64
C LYS A 329 -3.44 18.40 -17.79
N GLU A 330 -4.26 19.43 -17.94
CA GLU A 330 -5.39 19.42 -18.89
C GLU A 330 -5.82 20.86 -19.22
N ASP A 331 -6.42 21.05 -20.40
CA ASP A 331 -6.62 22.37 -21.01
C ASP A 331 -7.81 23.16 -20.41
N VAL A 332 -7.51 24.14 -19.55
CA VAL A 332 -8.43 25.26 -19.26
C VAL A 332 -7.67 26.59 -19.26
N SER A 333 -8.04 27.48 -20.18
CA SER A 333 -7.53 28.85 -20.23
C SER A 333 -8.06 29.71 -19.08
N ILE A 334 -7.18 30.31 -18.28
CA ILE A 334 -7.54 31.28 -17.23
C ILE A 334 -6.91 32.64 -17.57
N VAL A 335 -7.74 33.68 -17.58
CA VAL A 335 -7.33 35.09 -17.63
C VAL A 335 -7.59 35.68 -16.25
N PHE A 336 -6.63 36.44 -15.72
CA PHE A 336 -6.76 37.18 -14.47
C PHE A 336 -7.09 38.65 -14.76
N PRO A 337 -8.09 39.26 -14.09
CA PRO A 337 -8.21 40.71 -14.01
C PRO A 337 -7.18 41.29 -13.01
N GLU A 338 -7.07 42.62 -13.01
CA GLU A 338 -6.15 43.43 -12.19
C GLU A 338 -6.35 43.30 -10.68
#